data_AF-A0A9D8D8Y1-F1
#
_entry.id   AF-A0A9D8D8Y1-F1
#
_cell.length_a   1.000
_cell.length_b   1.000
_cell.length_c   1.000
_cell.angle_alpha   90.00
_cell.angle_beta   90.00
_cell.angle_gamma   90.00
#
_symmetry.space_group_name_H-M   'P 1'
#
loop_
_entity.id
_entity.type
_entity.pdbx_description
1 polymer ?
#
loop_
_entity_poly.entity_id
_entity_poly.type
_entity_poly.pdbx_seq_one_letter_code
_entity_poly.pdbx_strand_id
1 'polypeptide(L)' 'MSPRVSDQQEQVRAWFETLRDRICLALEAIEGGATFMRKPWARAEGGGGVMSMLQGKVLEKAGVHCST' A
#
# COMPACT_ATOMS: atom_id res chain seq x y z
N MET A 1 2.70 -6.13 25.19
CA MET A 1 1.56 -6.44 24.30
C MET A 1 1.10 -7.86 24.60
N SER A 2 -0.20 -8.16 24.62
CA SER A 2 -0.65 -9.55 24.70
C SER A 2 -0.38 -10.25 23.36
N PRO A 3 0.05 -11.54 23.34
CA PRO A 3 0.31 -12.28 22.10
C PRO A 3 -0.86 -12.25 21.11
N ARG A 4 -2.09 -12.28 21.63
CA ARG A 4 -3.31 -12.18 20.81
C ARG A 4 -3.40 -10.87 20.03
N VAL A 5 -2.94 -9.76 20.61
CA VAL A 5 -3.02 -8.43 19.98
C VAL A 5 -1.96 -8.30 18.89
N SER A 6 -0.77 -8.84 19.08
CA SER A 6 0.25 -8.85 18.02
C SER A 6 -0.20 -9.69 16.81
N ASP A 7 -0.78 -10.87 17.04
CA ASP A 7 -1.26 -11.73 15.96
C ASP A 7 -2.39 -11.06 15.17
N GLN A 8 -3.30 -10.37 15.86
CA GLN A 8 -4.37 -9.61 15.23
C GLN A 8 -3.83 -8.43 14.41
N GLN A 9 -2.81 -7.73 14.92
CA GLN A 9 -2.17 -6.63 14.19
C GLN A 9 -1.49 -7.12 12.91
N GLU A 10 -0.81 -8.26 12.94
CA GLU A 10 -0.19 -8.87 11.75
C GLU A 10 -1.24 -9.28 10.71
N GLN A 11 -2.35 -9.89 11.15
CA GLN A 11 -3.45 -10.25 10.24
C GLN A 11 -4.08 -9.03 9.58
N VAL A 12 -4.36 -7.99 10.36
CA VAL A 12 -4.93 -6.73 9.85
C VAL A 12 -3.96 -6.05 8.88
N ARG A 13 -2.66 -6.03 9.20
CA ARG A 13 -1.63 -5.52 8.31
C ARG A 13 -1.62 -6.24 6.97
N ALA A 14 -1.58 -7.58 6.98
CA ALA A 14 -1.57 -8.38 5.75
C ALA A 14 -2.82 -8.13 4.89
N TRP A 15 -3.98 -7.95 5.55
CA TRP A 15 -5.23 -7.63 4.87
C TRP A 15 -5.19 -6.27 4.17
N PHE A 16 -4.70 -5.22 4.83
CA PHE A 16 -4.56 -3.89 4.23
C PHE A 16 -3.52 -3.85 3.10
N GLU A 17 -2.40 -4.56 3.24
CA GLU A 17 -1.40 -4.69 2.17
C GLU A 17 -1.99 -5.41 0.94
N THR A 18 -2.81 -6.44 1.16
CA THR A 18 -3.54 -7.13 0.09
C THR A 18 -4.57 -6.22 -0.58
N LEU A 19 -5.30 -5.42 0.19
CA LEU A 19 -6.26 -4.45 -0.35
C LEU A 19 -5.55 -3.39 -1.21
N ARG A 20 -4.43 -2.83 -0.74
CA ARG A 20 -3.59 -1.91 -1.50
C ARG A 20 -3.22 -2.52 -2.85
N ASP A 21 -2.72 -3.76 -2.85
CA ASP A 21 -2.27 -4.42 -4.07
C ASP A 21 -3.41 -4.65 -5.05
N ARG A 22 -4.60 -5.02 -4.58
CA ARG A 22 -5.81 -5.14 -5.42
C ARG A 22 -6.24 -3.82 -6.05
N ILE A 23 -6.18 -2.72 -5.29
CA ILE A 23 -6.50 -1.39 -5.80
C ILE A 23 -5.46 -0.96 -6.85
N CYS A 24 -4.17 -1.15 -6.57
CA CYS A 24 -3.10 -0.84 -7.52
C CYS A 24 -3.31 -1.60 -8.84
N LEU A 25 -3.52 -2.92 -8.78
CA LEU A 25 -3.75 -3.74 -9.98
C LEU A 25 -4.94 -3.25 -10.81
N ALA A 26 -6.05 -2.88 -10.15
CA ALA A 26 -7.23 -2.37 -10.84
C ALA A 26 -6.94 -1.04 -11.56
N LEU A 27 -6.17 -0.14 -10.93
CA LEU A 27 -5.81 1.15 -11.51
C LEU A 27 -4.77 1.00 -12.63
N GLU A 28 -3.81 0.08 -12.50
CA GLU A 28 -2.84 -0.26 -13.56
C GLU A 28 -3.53 -0.81 -14.81
N ALA A 29 -4.57 -1.64 -14.61
CA ALA A 29 -5.38 -2.17 -15.71
C ALA A 29 -6.16 -1.07 -16.45
N ILE A 30 -6.69 -0.08 -15.72
CA ILE A 30 -7.34 1.11 -16.32
C ILE A 30 -6.33 1.93 -17.12
N GLU A 31 -5.10 2.01 -16.63
CA GLU A 31 -4.07 2.86 -17.21
C GLU A 31 -3.45 2.28 -18.49
N GLY A 32 -3.40 0.95 -18.61
CA GLY A 32 -2.99 0.26 -19.83
C GLY A 32 -1.51 0.46 -20.21
N GLY A 33 -0.65 0.84 -19.27
CA GLY A 33 0.79 0.98 -19.53
C GLY A 33 1.64 1.62 -18.43
N ALA A 34 1.06 2.31 -17.45
CA ALA A 34 1.80 2.78 -16.27
C ALA A 34 1.59 1.84 -15.07
N THR A 35 2.61 1.73 -14.21
CA THR A 35 2.61 0.88 -13.01
C THR A 35 2.92 1.69 -11.76
N PHE A 36 2.52 1.18 -10.60
CA PHE A 36 2.79 1.82 -9.31
C PHE A 36 4.25 1.65 -8.89
N MET A 37 4.91 2.78 -8.64
CA MET A 37 6.19 2.84 -7.95
C MET A 37 5.97 2.73 -6.44
N ARG A 38 6.49 1.67 -5.82
CA ARG A 38 6.36 1.41 -4.38
C ARG A 38 7.61 1.86 -3.63
N LYS A 39 7.42 2.61 -2.55
CA LYS A 39 8.48 3.09 -1.66
C LYS A 39 8.16 2.76 -0.20
N PRO A 40 8.84 1.77 0.40
CA PRO A 40 8.81 1.54 1.84
C PRO A 40 9.38 2.74 2.60
N TRP A 41 8.84 2.99 3.79
CA TRP A 41 9.36 3.98 4.72
C TRP A 41 9.14 3.53 6.16
N ALA A 42 9.94 4.09 7.07
CA ALA A 42 9.87 3.85 8.50
C ALA A 42 10.16 5.16 9.25
N ARG A 43 9.65 5.30 10.48
CA ARG A 43 9.96 6.41 11.39
C ARG A 43 10.83 5.90 12.54
N ALA A 44 11.74 6.75 13.03
CA ALA A 44 12.59 6.42 14.17
C ALA A 44 11.78 6.13 15.45
N GLU A 45 10.68 6.87 15.64
CA GLU A 45 9.74 6.74 16.77
C GLU A 45 8.77 5.55 16.63
N GLY A 46 8.98 4.69 15.64
CA GLY A 46 8.08 3.58 15.33
C GLY A 46 7.01 3.93 14.29
N GLY A 47 6.49 2.87 13.67
CA GLY A 47 5.59 2.94 12.52
C GLY A 47 6.32 3.02 11.19
N GLY A 48 5.56 2.92 10.12
CA GLY A 48 6.09 2.84 8.77
C GLY A 48 5.00 2.62 7.74
N GLY A 49 5.40 2.17 6.57
CA GLY A 49 4.45 1.81 5.54
C GLY A 49 5.06 1.70 4.16
N VAL A 50 4.18 1.61 3.17
CA VAL A 50 4.55 1.60 1.76
C VAL A 50 3.68 2.63 1.05
N MET A 51 4.35 3.61 0.44
CA MET A 51 3.71 4.53 -0.50
C MET A 51 3.71 3.87 -1.88
N SER A 52 2.58 3.87 -2.58
CA SER A 52 2.51 3.48 -4.00
C SER A 52 2.03 4.69 -4.78
N MET A 53 2.79 5.11 -5.79
CA MET A 53 2.44 6.24 -6.65
C MET A 53 2.46 5.82 -8.12
N LEU A 54 1.45 6.25 -8.87
CA LEU A 54 1.34 6.08 -10.32
C LEU A 54 1.09 7.45 -10.95
N GLN A 55 1.74 7.69 -12.10
CA GLN A 55 1.45 8.80 -12.99
C GLN A 55 1.27 8.23 -14.39
N GLY A 56 0.16 8.57 -15.02
CA GLY A 56 -0.27 7.97 -16.27
C GLY A 56 -0.91 8.96 -17.23
N LYS A 57 -1.42 8.41 -18.33
CA LYS A 57 -2.19 9.07 -19.39
C LYS A 57 -3.69 9.18 -19.06
N VAL A 58 -4.31 8.17 -18.42
CA VAL A 58 -5.73 8.18 -18.01
C VAL A 58 -5.87 8.82 -16.64
N LEU A 59 -5.06 8.36 -15.69
CA LEU A 59 -4.92 8.95 -14.36
C LEU A 59 -3.68 9.85 -14.36
N GLU A 60 -3.89 11.17 -14.34
CA GLU A 60 -2.77 12.14 -14.20
C GLU A 60 -1.87 11.77 -13.01
N LYS A 61 -2.49 11.37 -11.89
CA LYS A 61 -1.81 10.89 -10.69
C LYS A 61 -2.73 10.03 -9.83
N ALA A 62 -2.21 8.92 -9.32
CA ALA A 62 -2.88 8.07 -8.34
C ALA A 62 -1.92 7.65 -7.22
N GLY A 63 -2.42 7.63 -5.98
CA GLY A 63 -1.64 7.22 -4.81
C GLY A 63 -2.42 6.23 -3.94
N VAL A 64 -1.79 5.10 -3.59
CA VAL A 64 -2.36 4.08 -2.69
C VAL A 64 -1.32 3.73 -1.62
N HIS A 65 -1.53 4.24 -0.42
CA HIS A 65 -0.58 4.11 0.69
C HIS A 65 -1.13 3.16 1.76
N CYS A 66 -0.26 2.31 2.31
CA CYS A 66 -0.56 1.53 3.50
C CYS A 66 0.42 1.92 4.60
N SER A 67 -0.09 2.31 5.77
CA SER A 67 0.70 2.73 6.92
C SER A 67 0.46 1.77 8.09
N THR A 68 1.50 1.47 8.84
CA THR A 68 1.53 0.53 9.98
C THR A 68 2.10 1.19 11.20
#